data_AF-A0A8T4EJG2-F1
#
_entry.id   AF-A0A8T4EJG2-F1
#
_cell.length_a   1.000
_cell.length_b   1.000
_cell.length_c   1.000
_cell.angle_alpha   90.00
_cell.angle_beta   90.00
_cell.angle_gamma   90.00
#
_symmetry.space_group_name_H-M   'P 1'
#
loop_
_entity.id
_entity.type
_entity.pdbx_description
1 polymer ?
#
loop_
_entity_poly.entity_id
_entity_poly.type
_entity_poly.pdbx_seq_one_letter_code
_entity_poly.pdbx_strand_id
1 'polypeptide(L)'
;MNRTGSGPEKTEYISSRYQDSFHTSYDDLLPVVEEPAVQFYLDAMRIYLGLCEGSITMEAAINAVDILKQNPEYTSCPTNPIYIPINQRYKTKILENLKTLNKFNLFTKSAIRSAYNFVFLAEQAPINDSDLSVLMTLSKDPLISLVDASSILNLAPRTIARSIERLRERHQFRVSNLLDESAFNLQSVVLFFEVRDGIEWDSIENGFNHYPYVKSILKTTMTDIGYASFLIPNFNQNESLFVNSIKSLSKAVFEYSSLHKQMQMGAVANPELFDGESWTLPENLENMLIMDRAVNPENYPPLLSCSGTKPEFSKEDLAIAQHLKLDARTSPSKMSDSLNMGGWNIDSRKVSSVIRRMQQRNLILPYIIFTLPKLSSNFCFEITCNNDCRYRILETIAKFPWAMYYLSDRGIIVWTMVPGEHQVDYYQLFRALEQRPGINAVHPIMTISPKGSRSLINVLKNISYESGVWSLEPDILDITEYFEI
;
A
#
# COMPACT_ATOMS: atom_id res chain seq x y z
N MET A 1 -52.57 0.08 -25.01
CA MET A 1 -51.32 0.61 -25.57
C MET A 1 -50.40 0.92 -24.40
N ASN A 2 -49.28 0.21 -24.35
CA ASN A 2 -48.35 0.10 -23.24
C ASN A 2 -47.47 1.35 -23.07
N ARG A 3 -47.30 1.82 -21.83
CA ARG A 3 -46.09 2.49 -21.37
C ARG A 3 -45.76 1.99 -19.96
N THR A 4 -44.99 0.91 -19.93
CA THR A 4 -44.24 0.45 -18.77
C THR A 4 -43.06 1.40 -18.57
N GLY A 5 -43.21 2.33 -17.63
CA GLY A 5 -42.07 3.05 -17.06
C GLY A 5 -41.42 2.16 -16.01
N SER A 6 -40.26 1.60 -16.35
CA SER A 6 -39.34 1.02 -15.38
C SER A 6 -38.77 2.18 -14.55
N GLY A 7 -39.30 2.37 -13.34
CA GLY A 7 -38.62 3.17 -12.32
C GLY A 7 -37.27 2.54 -11.97
N PRO A 8 -36.34 3.32 -11.39
CA PRO A 8 -35.06 2.79 -10.97
C PRO A 8 -35.32 1.69 -9.93
N GLU A 9 -34.75 0.50 -10.16
CA GLU A 9 -34.71 -0.56 -9.16
C GLU A 9 -34.13 0.04 -7.87
N LYS A 10 -34.95 0.08 -6.81
CA LYS A 10 -34.47 0.35 -5.47
C LYS A 10 -33.38 -0.67 -5.19
N THR A 11 -32.15 -0.20 -5.09
CA THR A 11 -31.03 -0.96 -4.53
C THR A 11 -31.37 -1.22 -3.07
N GLU A 12 -32.09 -2.32 -2.79
CA GLU A 12 -32.19 -2.84 -1.43
C GLU A 12 -30.76 -3.09 -0.96
N TYR A 13 -30.31 -2.24 -0.06
CA TYR A 13 -28.94 -2.23 0.45
C TYR A 13 -28.52 -3.64 0.92
N ILE A 14 -27.48 -4.16 0.27
CA ILE A 14 -26.78 -5.42 0.57
C ILE A 14 -26.36 -5.52 2.05
N SER A 15 -26.31 -4.38 2.76
CA SER A 15 -26.01 -4.23 4.19
C SER A 15 -26.84 -5.11 5.13
N SER A 16 -28.14 -5.30 4.88
CA SER A 16 -29.01 -6.05 5.80
C SER A 16 -28.66 -7.54 5.86
N ARG A 17 -28.27 -8.15 4.74
CA ARG A 17 -27.90 -9.58 4.68
C ARG A 17 -26.59 -9.92 5.38
N TYR A 18 -25.70 -8.94 5.52
CA TYR A 18 -24.39 -9.15 6.12
C TYR A 18 -24.46 -9.20 7.65
N GLN A 19 -25.31 -8.37 8.26
CA GLN A 19 -25.42 -8.30 9.71
C GLN A 19 -25.99 -9.58 10.33
N ASP A 20 -26.74 -10.35 9.54
CA ASP A 20 -27.31 -11.65 9.89
C ASP A 20 -26.30 -12.82 9.79
N SER A 21 -25.09 -12.59 9.26
CA SER A 21 -24.14 -13.67 8.97
C SER A 21 -23.31 -14.15 10.18
N PHE A 22 -23.12 -13.28 11.18
CA PHE A 22 -22.52 -13.63 12.49
C PHE A 22 -22.81 -12.53 13.51
N HIS A 23 -22.81 -12.89 14.80
CA HIS A 23 -22.97 -11.96 15.91
C HIS A 23 -21.70 -11.84 16.75
N THR A 24 -21.51 -10.69 17.37
CA THR A 24 -20.43 -10.44 18.33
C THR A 24 -21.00 -9.98 19.67
N SER A 25 -20.23 -10.13 20.76
CA SER A 25 -20.66 -9.58 22.06
C SER A 25 -20.66 -8.04 22.12
N TYR A 26 -20.26 -7.38 21.02
CA TYR A 26 -20.15 -5.93 20.89
C TYR A 26 -21.12 -5.35 19.86
N ASP A 27 -22.07 -6.14 19.35
CA ASP A 27 -23.03 -5.66 18.36
C ASP A 27 -23.83 -4.44 18.89
N ASP A 28 -24.09 -4.37 20.20
CA ASP A 28 -24.70 -3.20 20.85
C ASP A 28 -23.88 -1.90 20.71
N LEU A 29 -22.58 -2.00 20.42
CA LEU A 29 -21.70 -0.86 20.20
C LEU A 29 -21.63 -0.43 18.74
N LEU A 30 -22.21 -1.19 17.81
CA LEU A 30 -22.10 -0.99 16.37
C LEU A 30 -23.48 -0.61 15.81
N PRO A 31 -23.80 0.68 15.66
CA PRO A 31 -25.10 1.09 15.15
C PRO A 31 -25.26 0.73 13.68
N VAL A 32 -26.51 0.53 13.27
CA VAL A 32 -26.88 0.46 11.85
C VAL A 32 -26.98 1.88 11.32
N VAL A 33 -26.24 2.18 10.25
CA VAL A 33 -26.22 3.49 9.60
C VAL A 33 -26.61 3.37 8.14
N GLU A 34 -27.29 4.38 7.61
CA GLU A 34 -27.69 4.41 6.20
C GLU A 34 -26.52 4.75 5.27
N GLU A 35 -25.53 5.50 5.77
CA GLU A 35 -24.38 5.95 4.97
C GLU A 35 -23.41 4.78 4.68
N PRO A 36 -23.22 4.37 3.41
CA PRO A 36 -22.48 3.15 3.07
C PRO A 36 -21.00 3.23 3.43
N ALA A 37 -20.41 4.43 3.32
CA ALA A 37 -19.02 4.67 3.68
C ALA A 37 -18.82 4.51 5.20
N VAL A 38 -19.80 4.88 6.02
CA VAL A 38 -19.73 4.68 7.48
C VAL A 38 -19.89 3.21 7.81
N GLN A 39 -20.87 2.53 7.20
CA GLN A 39 -21.12 1.12 7.41
C GLN A 39 -19.89 0.27 7.07
N PHE A 40 -19.14 0.62 6.02
CA PHE A 40 -17.87 -0.02 5.66
C PHE A 40 -16.89 -0.12 6.84
N TYR A 41 -16.65 0.99 7.56
CA TYR A 41 -15.72 1.00 8.68
C TYR A 41 -16.26 0.23 9.89
N LEU A 42 -17.57 0.33 10.16
CA LEU A 42 -18.22 -0.42 11.25
C LEU A 42 -18.16 -1.93 10.99
N ASP A 43 -18.42 -2.37 9.77
CA ASP A 43 -18.31 -3.77 9.35
C ASP A 43 -16.86 -4.25 9.46
N ALA A 44 -15.88 -3.44 9.03
CA ALA A 44 -14.47 -3.77 9.18
C ALA A 44 -14.06 -3.97 10.66
N MET A 45 -14.55 -3.11 11.56
CA MET A 45 -14.36 -3.28 13.00
C MET A 45 -15.06 -4.54 13.53
N ARG A 46 -16.31 -4.80 13.09
CA ARG A 46 -17.09 -5.98 13.50
C ARG A 46 -16.41 -7.29 13.13
N ILE A 47 -15.91 -7.41 11.90
CA ILE A 47 -15.14 -8.58 11.45
C ILE A 47 -13.94 -8.79 12.36
N TYR A 48 -13.16 -7.73 12.59
CA TYR A 48 -11.95 -7.82 13.42
C TYR A 48 -12.27 -8.23 14.87
N LEU A 49 -13.28 -7.62 15.47
CA LEU A 49 -13.72 -7.95 16.82
C LEU A 49 -14.21 -9.41 16.90
N GLY A 50 -15.02 -9.86 15.93
CA GLY A 50 -15.48 -11.25 15.86
C GLY A 50 -14.34 -12.24 15.74
N LEU A 51 -13.30 -11.94 14.95
CA LEU A 51 -12.09 -12.76 14.86
C LEU A 51 -11.33 -12.81 16.19
N CYS A 52 -11.25 -11.69 16.91
CA CYS A 52 -10.61 -11.64 18.23
C CYS A 52 -11.38 -12.43 19.30
N GLU A 53 -12.71 -12.56 19.16
CA GLU A 53 -13.54 -13.34 20.09
C GLU A 53 -13.66 -14.82 19.72
N GLY A 54 -13.30 -15.16 18.48
CA GLY A 54 -13.62 -16.47 17.90
C GLY A 54 -15.11 -16.64 17.61
N SER A 55 -15.91 -15.57 17.52
CA SER A 55 -17.34 -15.64 17.21
C SER A 55 -17.62 -15.79 15.71
N ILE A 56 -16.61 -15.54 14.87
CA ILE A 56 -16.64 -15.77 13.42
C ILE A 56 -15.52 -16.75 13.03
N THR A 57 -15.83 -17.69 12.16
CA THR A 57 -14.81 -18.58 11.57
C THR A 57 -13.98 -17.82 10.53
N MET A 58 -12.76 -18.29 10.23
CA MET A 58 -11.93 -17.66 9.18
C MET A 58 -12.62 -17.68 7.80
N GLU A 59 -13.33 -18.77 7.48
CA GLU A 59 -14.10 -18.90 6.24
C GLU A 59 -15.23 -17.86 6.15
N ALA A 60 -16.01 -17.69 7.22
CA ALA A 60 -17.05 -16.65 7.27
C ALA A 60 -16.45 -15.24 7.19
N ALA A 61 -15.29 -15.01 7.80
CA ALA A 61 -14.57 -13.74 7.72
C ALA A 61 -14.07 -13.43 6.31
N ILE A 62 -13.62 -14.44 5.55
CA ILE A 62 -13.22 -14.27 4.15
C ILE A 62 -14.43 -13.84 3.30
N ASN A 63 -15.58 -14.49 3.47
CA ASN A 63 -16.81 -14.13 2.77
C ASN A 63 -17.28 -12.71 3.13
N ALA A 64 -17.22 -12.37 4.42
CA ALA A 64 -17.52 -11.03 4.93
C ALA A 64 -16.66 -9.94 4.27
N VAL A 65 -15.35 -10.19 4.20
CA VAL A 65 -14.40 -9.29 3.56
C VAL A 65 -14.65 -9.16 2.06
N ASP A 66 -15.08 -10.23 1.40
CA ASP A 66 -15.41 -10.19 -0.03
C ASP A 66 -16.63 -9.32 -0.34
N ILE A 67 -17.58 -9.21 0.59
CA ILE A 67 -18.67 -8.23 0.53
C ILE A 67 -18.13 -6.83 0.81
N LEU A 68 -17.30 -6.66 1.84
CA LEU A 68 -16.70 -5.37 2.22
C LEU A 68 -15.95 -4.72 1.04
N LYS A 69 -15.25 -5.52 0.22
CA LYS A 69 -14.53 -5.08 -0.98
C LYS A 69 -15.43 -4.54 -2.10
N GLN A 70 -16.73 -4.82 -2.08
CA GLN A 70 -17.68 -4.30 -3.07
C GLN A 70 -18.08 -2.84 -2.78
N ASN A 71 -17.82 -2.35 -1.56
CA ASN A 71 -18.08 -0.97 -1.19
C ASN A 71 -17.07 -0.02 -1.86
N PRO A 72 -17.51 1.08 -2.52
CA PRO A 72 -16.61 2.04 -3.15
C PRO A 72 -15.56 2.65 -2.21
N GLU A 73 -15.86 2.78 -0.91
CA GLU A 73 -14.94 3.28 0.10
C GLU A 73 -13.68 2.41 0.22
N TYR A 74 -13.73 1.13 -0.21
CA TYR A 74 -12.58 0.24 -0.27
C TYR A 74 -11.46 0.77 -1.19
N THR A 75 -11.76 1.59 -2.20
CA THR A 75 -10.73 2.22 -3.05
C THR A 75 -9.99 3.34 -2.31
N SER A 76 -10.71 4.11 -1.50
CA SER A 76 -10.17 5.22 -0.69
C SER A 76 -9.50 4.77 0.61
N CYS A 77 -9.95 3.65 1.18
CA CYS A 77 -9.40 3.08 2.40
C CYS A 77 -9.36 1.54 2.33
N PRO A 78 -8.51 0.96 1.47
CA PRO A 78 -8.43 -0.48 1.30
C PRO A 78 -7.96 -1.13 2.60
N THR A 79 -8.90 -1.77 3.30
CA THR A 79 -8.63 -2.51 4.53
C THR A 79 -9.11 -3.95 4.44
N ASN A 80 -8.33 -4.86 4.98
CA ASN A 80 -8.71 -6.25 5.12
C ASN A 80 -8.52 -6.70 6.58
N PRO A 81 -9.60 -6.74 7.38
CA PRO A 81 -9.56 -7.15 8.78
C PRO A 81 -8.88 -8.50 9.04
N ILE A 82 -8.92 -9.46 8.11
CA ILE A 82 -8.32 -10.79 8.30
C ILE A 82 -6.78 -10.77 8.29
N TYR A 83 -6.18 -9.73 7.70
CA TYR A 83 -4.72 -9.55 7.64
C TYR A 83 -4.19 -8.66 8.76
N ILE A 84 -5.07 -8.14 9.60
CA ILE A 84 -4.69 -7.41 10.80
C ILE A 84 -4.38 -8.45 11.88
N PRO A 85 -3.16 -8.44 12.48
CA PRO A 85 -2.83 -9.37 13.55
C PRO A 85 -3.85 -9.29 14.69
N ILE A 86 -4.31 -10.45 15.17
CA ILE A 86 -5.17 -10.52 16.36
C ILE A 86 -4.36 -10.01 17.55
N ASN A 87 -4.76 -8.86 18.09
CA ASN A 87 -4.03 -8.16 19.12
C ASN A 87 -5.01 -7.54 20.11
N GLN A 88 -4.89 -7.91 21.38
CA GLN A 88 -5.75 -7.43 22.45
C GLN A 88 -5.74 -5.90 22.60
N ARG A 89 -4.61 -5.26 22.25
CA ARG A 89 -4.49 -3.80 22.26
C ARG A 89 -5.36 -3.15 21.19
N TYR A 90 -5.33 -3.65 19.95
CA TYR A 90 -6.20 -3.16 18.88
C TYR A 90 -7.68 -3.39 19.21
N LYS A 91 -8.02 -4.57 19.73
CA LYS A 91 -9.37 -4.86 20.23
C LYS A 91 -9.83 -3.81 21.25
N THR A 92 -9.01 -3.54 22.27
CA THR A 92 -9.34 -2.59 23.33
C THR A 92 -9.56 -1.18 22.79
N LYS A 93 -8.66 -0.69 21.94
CA LYS A 93 -8.79 0.63 21.29
C LYS A 93 -10.06 0.74 20.43
N ILE A 94 -10.38 -0.28 19.64
CA ILE A 94 -11.61 -0.29 18.84
C ILE A 94 -12.82 -0.13 19.75
N LEU A 95 -12.89 -0.90 20.84
CA LEU A 95 -14.01 -0.84 21.79
C LEU A 95 -14.10 0.52 22.50
N GLU A 96 -12.98 1.11 22.91
CA GLU A 96 -12.95 2.45 23.50
C GLU A 96 -13.40 3.53 22.52
N ASN A 97 -12.95 3.45 21.28
CA ASN A 97 -13.38 4.35 20.21
C ASN A 97 -14.89 4.21 19.95
N LEU A 98 -15.42 2.99 19.80
CA LEU A 98 -16.85 2.75 19.61
C LEU A 98 -17.69 3.27 20.78
N LYS A 99 -17.27 3.03 22.02
CA LYS A 99 -17.93 3.61 23.21
C LYS A 99 -17.97 5.14 23.18
N THR A 100 -16.87 5.75 22.74
CA THR A 100 -16.77 7.21 22.60
C THR A 100 -17.71 7.73 21.53
N LEU A 101 -17.71 7.10 20.34
CA LEU A 101 -18.59 7.46 19.23
C LEU A 101 -20.07 7.37 19.62
N ASN A 102 -20.47 6.30 20.33
CA ASN A 102 -21.83 6.14 20.83
C ASN A 102 -22.21 7.18 21.89
N LYS A 103 -21.30 7.46 22.85
CA LYS A 103 -21.54 8.44 23.91
C LYS A 103 -21.81 9.84 23.36
N PHE A 104 -21.15 10.21 22.25
CA PHE A 104 -21.25 11.53 21.63
C PHE A 104 -22.10 11.57 20.36
N ASN A 105 -22.73 10.45 19.96
CA ASN A 105 -23.53 10.33 18.75
C ASN A 105 -22.79 10.77 17.47
N LEU A 106 -21.51 10.38 17.34
CA LEU A 106 -20.62 10.81 16.25
C LEU A 106 -20.57 9.75 15.14
N PHE A 107 -21.61 9.71 14.30
CA PHE A 107 -21.74 8.71 13.22
C PHE A 107 -21.50 9.26 11.81
N THR A 108 -20.68 10.30 11.69
CA THR A 108 -20.26 10.84 10.39
C THR A 108 -19.10 10.02 9.78
N LYS A 109 -18.98 9.95 8.44
CA LYS A 109 -17.83 9.34 7.74
C LYS A 109 -16.48 9.76 8.31
N SER A 110 -16.26 11.06 8.54
CA SER A 110 -14.99 11.58 9.06
C SER A 110 -14.66 11.05 10.45
N ALA A 111 -15.61 11.11 11.39
CA ALA A 111 -15.43 10.63 12.76
C ALA A 111 -15.15 9.12 12.84
N ILE A 112 -15.96 8.31 12.14
CA ILE A 112 -15.80 6.84 12.14
C ILE A 112 -14.50 6.43 11.44
N ARG A 113 -14.17 7.02 10.28
CA ARG A 113 -12.90 6.79 9.58
C ARG A 113 -11.71 7.15 10.45
N SER A 114 -11.79 8.28 11.14
CA SER A 114 -10.75 8.75 12.05
C SER A 114 -10.55 7.76 13.20
N ALA A 115 -11.63 7.38 13.88
CA ALA A 115 -11.63 6.38 14.95
C ALA A 115 -11.05 5.04 14.48
N TYR A 116 -11.35 4.60 13.26
CA TYR A 116 -10.76 3.40 12.67
C TYR A 116 -9.25 3.53 12.47
N ASN A 117 -8.80 4.59 11.81
CA ASN A 117 -7.38 4.79 11.50
C ASN A 117 -6.53 4.93 12.77
N PHE A 118 -7.04 5.59 13.82
CA PHE A 118 -6.34 5.79 15.08
C PHE A 118 -6.04 4.50 15.85
N VAL A 119 -6.79 3.43 15.61
CA VAL A 119 -6.54 2.12 16.24
C VAL A 119 -5.15 1.60 15.87
N PHE A 120 -4.74 1.81 14.61
CA PHE A 120 -3.55 1.20 14.02
C PHE A 120 -2.32 2.11 14.00
N LEU A 121 -2.43 3.34 14.51
CA LEU A 121 -1.27 4.18 14.71
C LEU A 121 -0.33 3.54 15.74
N ALA A 122 0.93 3.39 15.35
CA ALA A 122 1.97 2.86 16.21
C ALA A 122 2.13 3.75 17.45
N GLU A 123 2.04 3.17 18.65
CA GLU A 123 2.55 3.86 19.83
C GLU A 123 4.03 3.55 19.93
N GLN A 124 4.81 4.54 20.34
CA GLN A 124 6.24 4.40 20.50
C GLN A 124 6.53 3.44 21.67
N ALA A 125 6.79 2.17 21.33
CA ALA A 125 7.30 1.19 22.28
C ALA A 125 8.84 1.21 22.25
N PRO A 126 9.51 1.14 23.41
CA PRO A 126 10.96 0.97 23.42
C PRO A 126 11.34 -0.38 22.81
N ILE A 127 12.48 -0.40 22.11
CA ILE A 127 13.09 -1.62 21.56
C ILE A 127 14.30 -2.01 22.42
N ASN A 128 14.53 -3.30 22.61
CA ASN A 128 15.75 -3.78 23.29
C ASN A 128 16.85 -4.09 22.26
N ASP A 129 18.10 -4.14 22.72
CA ASP A 129 19.28 -4.34 21.86
C ASP A 129 19.23 -5.63 21.04
N SER A 130 18.69 -6.72 21.62
CA SER A 130 18.57 -7.99 20.90
C SER A 130 17.57 -7.89 19.75
N ASP A 131 16.44 -7.22 19.95
CA ASP A 131 15.42 -7.02 18.92
C ASP A 131 15.91 -6.05 17.85
N LEU A 132 16.65 -5.01 18.24
CA LEU A 132 17.28 -4.07 17.33
C LEU A 132 18.36 -4.75 16.47
N SER A 133 19.21 -5.60 17.06
CA SER A 133 20.23 -6.35 16.32
C SER A 133 19.62 -7.31 15.29
N VAL A 134 18.52 -7.98 15.66
CA VAL A 134 17.75 -8.82 14.73
C VAL A 134 17.16 -7.99 13.59
N LEU A 135 16.58 -6.82 13.89
CA LEU A 135 16.06 -5.89 12.88
C LEU A 135 17.15 -5.40 11.91
N MET A 136 18.33 -5.02 12.41
CA MET A 136 19.50 -4.61 11.61
C MET A 136 20.01 -5.75 10.71
N THR A 137 19.93 -7.00 11.18
CA THR A 137 20.32 -8.15 10.36
C THR A 137 19.31 -8.39 9.23
N LEU A 138 18.02 -8.29 9.55
CA LEU A 138 16.93 -8.45 8.58
C LEU A 138 16.83 -7.28 7.59
N SER A 139 17.36 -6.10 7.91
CA SER A 139 17.41 -4.98 6.96
C SER A 139 18.44 -5.21 5.85
N LYS A 140 19.52 -5.96 6.14
CA LYS A 140 20.56 -6.32 5.17
C LYS A 140 20.16 -7.52 4.31
N ASP A 141 19.55 -8.53 4.91
CA ASP A 141 18.99 -9.68 4.21
C ASP A 141 17.60 -10.03 4.80
N PRO A 142 16.51 -9.55 4.20
CA PRO A 142 15.16 -9.78 4.72
C PRO A 142 14.72 -11.25 4.70
N LEU A 143 15.36 -12.09 3.86
CA LEU A 143 15.03 -13.51 3.71
C LEU A 143 16.03 -14.44 4.41
N ILE A 144 17.00 -13.90 5.15
CA ILE A 144 17.98 -14.69 5.89
C ILE A 144 17.32 -15.79 6.73
N SER A 145 17.92 -16.98 6.71
CA SER A 145 17.44 -18.09 7.53
C SER A 145 17.71 -17.83 9.01
N LEU A 146 16.92 -18.44 9.90
CA LEU A 146 17.14 -18.32 11.34
C LEU A 146 18.49 -18.90 11.78
N VAL A 147 19.03 -19.86 11.02
CA VAL A 147 20.31 -20.53 11.30
C VAL A 147 21.48 -19.63 10.88
N ASP A 148 21.38 -18.97 9.73
CA ASP A 148 22.42 -18.06 9.25
C ASP A 148 22.45 -16.79 10.12
N ALA A 149 21.28 -16.23 10.44
CA ALA A 149 21.17 -15.12 11.38
C ALA A 149 21.69 -15.47 12.78
N SER A 150 21.49 -16.72 13.23
CA SER A 150 22.04 -17.22 14.50
C SER A 150 23.56 -17.16 14.55
N SER A 151 24.21 -17.47 13.43
CA SER A 151 25.67 -17.45 13.31
C SER A 151 26.22 -16.02 13.34
N ILE A 152 25.51 -15.07 12.74
CA ILE A 152 25.88 -13.64 12.72
C ILE A 152 25.69 -13.00 14.09
N LEU A 153 24.55 -13.26 14.73
CA LEU A 153 24.15 -12.59 15.98
C LEU A 153 24.67 -13.28 17.23
N ASN A 154 25.22 -14.49 17.12
CA ASN A 154 25.57 -15.34 18.25
C ASN A 154 24.37 -15.56 19.22
N LEU A 155 23.17 -15.74 18.64
CA LEU A 155 21.92 -15.99 19.36
C LEU A 155 21.32 -17.31 18.89
N ALA A 156 20.66 -18.06 19.77
CA ALA A 156 19.95 -19.27 19.36
C ALA A 156 18.83 -18.95 18.34
N PRO A 157 18.56 -19.81 17.33
CA PRO A 157 17.51 -19.57 16.32
C PRO A 157 16.12 -19.32 16.91
N ARG A 158 15.80 -19.97 18.05
CA ARG A 158 14.55 -19.78 18.80
C ARG A 158 14.43 -18.37 19.38
N THR A 159 15.55 -17.77 19.81
CA THR A 159 15.59 -16.39 20.32
C THR A 159 15.29 -15.41 19.20
N ILE A 160 15.88 -15.64 18.00
CA ILE A 160 15.62 -14.83 16.81
C ILE A 160 14.16 -14.94 16.37
N ALA A 161 13.59 -16.15 16.33
CA ALA A 161 12.18 -16.34 16.02
C ALA A 161 11.26 -15.57 16.98
N ARG A 162 11.54 -15.63 18.29
CA ARG A 162 10.79 -14.86 19.31
C ARG A 162 10.97 -13.35 19.15
N SER A 163 12.16 -12.91 18.77
CA SER A 163 12.45 -11.50 18.48
C SER A 163 11.62 -10.99 17.30
N ILE A 164 11.56 -11.74 16.20
CA ILE A 164 10.72 -11.43 15.04
C ILE A 164 9.24 -11.29 15.44
N GLU A 165 8.73 -12.19 16.28
CA GLU A 165 7.34 -12.09 16.77
C GLU A 165 7.13 -10.83 17.63
N ARG A 166 8.04 -10.49 18.55
CA ARG A 166 7.96 -9.23 19.31
C ARG A 166 8.03 -7.99 18.42
N LEU A 167 8.90 -8.01 17.41
CA LEU A 167 9.02 -6.94 16.42
C LEU A 167 7.71 -6.78 15.62
N ARG A 168 7.06 -7.89 15.24
CA ARG A 168 5.75 -7.88 14.57
C ARG A 168 4.68 -7.24 15.46
N GLU A 169 4.64 -7.62 16.73
CA GLU A 169 3.63 -7.16 17.70
C GLU A 169 3.80 -5.70 18.11
N ARG A 170 5.04 -5.27 18.38
CA ARG A 170 5.34 -3.97 19.02
C ARG A 170 5.82 -2.90 18.04
N HIS A 171 6.46 -3.33 16.95
CA HIS A 171 7.15 -2.47 15.99
C HIS A 171 6.60 -2.60 14.58
N GLN A 172 5.43 -3.25 14.42
CA GLN A 172 4.77 -3.47 13.12
C GLN A 172 5.70 -4.07 12.07
N PHE A 173 6.72 -4.82 12.49
CA PHE A 173 7.72 -5.38 11.58
C PHE A 173 7.08 -6.34 10.60
N ARG A 174 7.38 -6.17 9.32
CA ARG A 174 6.94 -7.05 8.23
C ARG A 174 8.07 -7.20 7.22
N VAL A 175 8.14 -8.38 6.62
CA VAL A 175 8.95 -8.62 5.43
C VAL A 175 8.00 -8.79 4.26
N SER A 176 8.14 -7.92 3.28
CA SER A 176 7.26 -7.84 2.11
C SER A 176 8.10 -7.99 0.85
N ASN A 177 7.43 -8.26 -0.29
CA ASN A 177 8.07 -8.22 -1.60
C ASN A 177 7.51 -7.10 -2.45
N LEU A 178 8.40 -6.41 -3.14
CA LEU A 178 8.06 -5.72 -4.39
C LEU A 178 7.92 -6.78 -5.48
N LEU A 179 7.03 -6.53 -6.44
CA LEU A 179 6.68 -7.47 -7.51
C LEU A 179 6.73 -6.74 -8.84
N ASP A 180 7.45 -7.27 -9.82
CA ASP A 180 7.38 -6.82 -11.20
C ASP A 180 6.00 -7.15 -11.79
N GLU A 181 5.06 -6.21 -11.64
CA GLU A 181 3.69 -6.33 -12.13
C GLU A 181 3.66 -6.44 -13.67
N SER A 182 4.67 -5.92 -14.38
CA SER A 182 4.75 -5.97 -15.85
C SER A 182 4.96 -7.38 -16.39
N ALA A 183 5.51 -8.30 -15.58
CA ALA A 183 5.60 -9.72 -15.93
C ALA A 183 4.22 -10.35 -16.20
N PHE A 184 3.17 -9.79 -15.61
CA PHE A 184 1.79 -10.21 -15.81
C PHE A 184 1.04 -9.31 -16.79
N ASN A 185 1.74 -8.50 -17.59
CA ASN A 185 1.14 -7.51 -18.49
C ASN A 185 0.26 -6.46 -17.77
N LEU A 186 0.68 -6.08 -16.56
CA LEU A 186 0.06 -5.04 -15.74
C LEU A 186 1.03 -3.88 -15.58
N GLN A 187 0.58 -2.66 -15.81
CA GLN A 187 1.38 -1.46 -15.62
C GLN A 187 0.87 -0.66 -14.43
N SER A 188 1.76 -0.44 -13.47
CA SER A 188 1.53 0.51 -12.37
C SER A 188 1.81 1.93 -12.87
N VAL A 189 0.86 2.82 -12.62
CA VAL A 189 0.94 4.24 -13.00
C VAL A 189 0.48 5.09 -11.82
N VAL A 190 1.13 6.24 -11.59
CA VAL A 190 0.74 7.18 -10.53
C VAL A 190 0.44 8.54 -11.16
N LEU A 191 -0.73 9.10 -10.88
CA LEU A 191 -1.11 10.46 -11.23
C LEU A 191 -0.99 11.34 -9.98
N PHE A 192 -0.12 12.33 -10.02
CA PHE A 192 -0.14 13.45 -9.08
C PHE A 192 -1.04 14.54 -9.64
N PHE A 193 -1.81 15.20 -8.78
CA PHE A 193 -2.74 16.23 -9.23
C PHE A 193 -3.03 17.28 -8.15
N GLU A 194 -3.40 18.47 -8.60
CA GLU A 194 -4.01 19.52 -7.81
C GLU A 194 -5.40 19.79 -8.38
N VAL A 195 -6.41 19.77 -7.52
CA VAL A 195 -7.82 19.96 -7.92
C VAL A 195 -8.03 21.44 -8.21
N ARG A 196 -8.66 21.74 -9.35
CA ARG A 196 -8.96 23.12 -9.75
C ARG A 196 -9.92 23.80 -8.79
N ASP A 197 -9.72 25.10 -8.60
CA ASP A 197 -10.64 25.94 -7.85
C ASP A 197 -12.09 25.79 -8.33
N GLY A 198 -13.01 25.59 -7.37
CA GLY A 198 -14.44 25.38 -7.63
C GLY A 198 -14.85 23.93 -7.92
N ILE A 199 -13.89 22.99 -7.99
CA ILE A 199 -14.18 21.56 -8.08
C ILE A 199 -14.09 20.92 -6.69
N GLU A 200 -15.17 20.28 -6.26
CA GLU A 200 -15.23 19.61 -4.96
C GLU A 200 -14.37 18.33 -4.95
N TRP A 201 -13.57 18.16 -3.90
CA TRP A 201 -12.74 16.97 -3.71
C TRP A 201 -13.57 15.70 -3.69
N ASP A 202 -14.74 15.73 -3.06
CA ASP A 202 -15.61 14.55 -2.92
C ASP A 202 -16.06 14.02 -4.28
N SER A 203 -16.30 14.90 -5.27
CA SER A 203 -16.61 14.48 -6.65
C SER A 203 -15.43 13.77 -7.31
N ILE A 204 -14.21 14.25 -7.07
CA ILE A 204 -12.98 13.63 -7.58
C ILE A 204 -12.71 12.28 -6.92
N GLU A 205 -12.83 12.22 -5.58
CA GLU A 205 -12.71 10.98 -4.81
C GLU A 205 -13.75 9.96 -5.29
N ASN A 206 -14.99 10.40 -5.52
CA ASN A 206 -16.07 9.55 -6.01
C ASN A 206 -15.79 8.96 -7.40
N GLY A 207 -15.34 9.78 -8.36
CA GLY A 207 -15.03 9.28 -9.72
C GLY A 207 -13.90 8.27 -9.73
N PHE A 208 -12.83 8.53 -8.96
CA PHE A 208 -11.75 7.55 -8.81
C PHE A 208 -12.18 6.28 -8.05
N ASN A 209 -13.07 6.39 -7.06
CA ASN A 209 -13.56 5.21 -6.33
C ASN A 209 -14.35 4.25 -7.22
N HIS A 210 -15.04 4.77 -8.23
CA HIS A 210 -15.82 3.97 -9.19
C HIS A 210 -14.97 3.41 -10.33
N TYR A 211 -13.84 4.03 -10.67
CA TYR A 211 -12.95 3.51 -11.71
C TYR A 211 -12.28 2.19 -11.28
N PRO A 212 -12.49 1.08 -12.01
CA PRO A 212 -12.16 -0.27 -11.52
C PRO A 212 -10.66 -0.50 -11.31
N TYR A 213 -9.80 0.22 -12.03
CA TYR A 213 -8.35 0.05 -12.03
C TYR A 213 -7.60 0.98 -11.07
N VAL A 214 -8.30 1.79 -10.26
CA VAL A 214 -7.66 2.52 -9.15
C VAL A 214 -7.24 1.55 -8.06
N LYS A 215 -5.97 1.61 -7.67
CA LYS A 215 -5.40 0.89 -6.53
C LYS A 215 -5.53 1.68 -5.24
N SER A 216 -5.30 2.99 -5.28
CA SER A 216 -5.38 3.86 -4.11
C SER A 216 -5.55 5.31 -4.53
N ILE A 217 -6.20 6.10 -3.68
CA ILE A 217 -6.24 7.55 -3.79
C ILE A 217 -5.88 8.20 -2.46
N LEU A 218 -5.10 9.28 -2.51
CA LEU A 218 -4.72 10.07 -1.36
C LEU A 218 -4.74 11.56 -1.70
N LYS A 219 -5.49 12.33 -0.92
CA LYS A 219 -5.30 13.77 -0.74
C LYS A 219 -5.21 14.03 0.76
N THR A 220 -4.35 14.96 1.17
CA THR A 220 -4.23 15.37 2.57
C THR A 220 -4.68 16.81 2.71
N THR A 221 -5.10 17.19 3.92
CA THR A 221 -5.46 18.59 4.21
C THR A 221 -4.24 19.51 4.33
N MET A 222 -3.03 18.92 4.38
CA MET A 222 -1.78 19.65 4.61
C MET A 222 -1.11 20.10 3.30
N THR A 223 -1.54 19.54 2.16
CA THR A 223 -0.96 19.79 0.84
C THR A 223 -2.04 19.77 -0.22
N ASP A 224 -2.02 20.74 -1.13
CA ASP A 224 -3.02 20.83 -2.22
C ASP A 224 -2.89 19.68 -3.23
N ILE A 225 -1.68 19.12 -3.32
CA ILE A 225 -1.37 17.99 -4.19
C ILE A 225 -1.79 16.67 -3.54
N GLY A 226 -2.56 15.90 -4.31
CA GLY A 226 -2.89 14.50 -4.05
C GLY A 226 -2.28 13.58 -5.10
N TYR A 227 -2.48 12.28 -4.91
CA TYR A 227 -2.15 11.29 -5.93
C TYR A 227 -3.17 10.16 -6.00
N ALA A 228 -3.30 9.57 -7.18
CA ALA A 228 -4.01 8.33 -7.43
C ALA A 228 -3.06 7.33 -8.10
N SER A 229 -3.11 6.07 -7.68
CA SER A 229 -2.35 4.98 -8.31
C SER A 229 -3.27 4.02 -9.03
N PHE A 230 -2.83 3.53 -10.18
CA PHE A 230 -3.58 2.69 -11.10
C PHE A 230 -2.82 1.41 -11.43
N LEU A 231 -3.58 0.37 -11.80
CA LEU A 231 -3.06 -0.87 -12.37
C LEU A 231 -3.72 -1.14 -13.71
N ILE A 232 -3.05 -0.81 -14.80
CA ILE A 232 -3.66 -0.91 -16.13
C ILE A 232 -3.25 -2.24 -16.79
N PRO A 233 -4.21 -3.12 -17.12
CA PRO A 233 -3.94 -4.36 -17.84
C PRO A 233 -3.70 -4.13 -19.34
N ASN A 234 -2.87 -5.00 -19.94
CA ASN A 234 -2.49 -4.95 -21.35
C ASN A 234 -1.95 -3.59 -21.78
N PHE A 235 -1.16 -2.95 -20.91
CA PHE A 235 -0.83 -1.53 -21.05
C PHE A 235 -0.23 -1.17 -22.40
N ASN A 236 0.62 -2.00 -23.00
CA ASN A 236 1.19 -1.72 -24.32
C ASN A 236 0.13 -1.54 -25.44
N GLN A 237 -1.03 -2.18 -25.32
CA GLN A 237 -2.14 -2.04 -26.27
C GLN A 237 -3.06 -0.86 -25.91
N ASN A 238 -3.14 -0.56 -24.61
CA ASN A 238 -4.12 0.34 -24.03
C ASN A 238 -3.55 1.71 -23.58
N GLU A 239 -2.24 1.90 -23.67
CA GLU A 239 -1.53 3.10 -23.18
C GLU A 239 -2.13 4.37 -23.77
N SER A 240 -2.32 4.41 -25.09
CA SER A 240 -2.89 5.58 -25.77
C SER A 240 -4.28 5.93 -25.26
N LEU A 241 -5.16 4.95 -25.05
CA LEU A 241 -6.52 5.18 -24.57
C LEU A 241 -6.51 5.75 -23.15
N PHE A 242 -5.80 5.08 -22.24
CA PHE A 242 -5.69 5.50 -20.84
C PHE A 242 -5.01 6.87 -20.69
N VAL A 243 -3.91 7.11 -21.40
CA VAL A 243 -3.20 8.40 -21.34
C VAL A 243 -4.06 9.52 -21.91
N ASN A 244 -4.83 9.27 -22.97
CA ASN A 244 -5.73 10.27 -23.55
C ASN A 244 -6.91 10.58 -22.64
N SER A 245 -7.52 9.57 -22.00
CA SER A 245 -8.62 9.78 -21.05
C SER A 245 -8.15 10.57 -19.82
N ILE A 246 -6.98 10.25 -19.26
CA ILE A 246 -6.36 11.03 -18.18
C ILE A 246 -6.06 12.47 -18.62
N LYS A 247 -5.55 12.69 -19.84
CA LYS A 247 -5.30 14.04 -20.36
C LYS A 247 -6.60 14.84 -20.49
N SER A 248 -7.68 14.22 -20.95
CA SER A 248 -8.99 14.85 -21.05
C SER A 248 -9.53 15.24 -19.66
N LEU A 249 -9.50 14.29 -18.71
CA LEU A 249 -9.87 14.55 -17.32
C LEU A 249 -9.03 15.69 -16.72
N SER A 250 -7.71 15.65 -16.91
CA SER A 250 -6.80 16.63 -16.34
C SER A 250 -7.08 18.05 -16.82
N LYS A 251 -7.42 18.23 -18.10
CA LYS A 251 -7.82 19.54 -18.63
C LYS A 251 -9.11 20.06 -18.03
N ALA A 252 -10.02 19.17 -17.63
CA ALA A 252 -11.32 19.54 -17.09
C ALA A 252 -11.24 19.89 -15.60
N VAL A 253 -10.58 19.07 -14.78
CA VAL A 253 -10.70 19.15 -13.31
C VAL A 253 -9.43 19.49 -12.54
N PHE A 254 -8.26 19.45 -13.20
CA PHE A 254 -6.99 19.66 -12.51
C PHE A 254 -6.32 20.97 -12.94
N GLU A 255 -5.67 21.64 -11.99
CA GLU A 255 -4.75 22.75 -12.24
C GLU A 255 -3.35 22.23 -12.52
N TYR A 256 -2.92 21.25 -11.74
CA TYR A 256 -1.70 20.50 -11.94
C TYR A 256 -2.03 19.02 -12.16
N SER A 257 -1.34 18.38 -13.09
CA SER A 257 -1.43 16.94 -13.29
C SER A 257 -0.12 16.39 -13.84
N SER A 258 0.37 15.29 -13.26
CA SER A 258 1.59 14.64 -13.70
C SER A 258 1.43 13.13 -13.58
N LEU A 259 1.39 12.47 -14.75
CA LEU A 259 1.25 11.02 -14.86
C LEU A 259 2.63 10.36 -14.99
N HIS A 260 2.92 9.41 -14.12
CA HIS A 260 4.19 8.68 -14.02
C HIS A 260 4.00 7.20 -14.32
N LYS A 261 4.71 6.69 -15.32
CA LYS A 261 4.74 5.26 -15.62
C LYS A 261 5.88 4.57 -14.89
N GLN A 262 5.60 3.41 -14.28
CA GLN A 262 6.61 2.69 -13.50
C GLN A 262 7.64 2.07 -14.42
N MET A 263 8.90 2.37 -14.18
CA MET A 263 10.01 1.71 -14.83
C MET A 263 10.76 0.80 -13.87
N GLN A 264 10.99 1.26 -12.64
CA GLN A 264 11.69 0.50 -11.60
C GLN A 264 11.15 0.88 -10.22
N MET A 265 11.36 0.03 -9.22
CA MET A 265 11.04 0.30 -7.83
C MET A 265 12.05 -0.32 -6.89
N GLY A 266 12.13 0.20 -5.67
CA GLY A 266 12.94 -0.38 -4.62
C GLY A 266 12.52 0.13 -3.25
N ALA A 267 13.14 -0.45 -2.23
CA ALA A 267 12.98 -0.01 -0.85
C ALA A 267 14.28 -0.26 -0.09
N VAL A 268 14.56 0.61 0.87
CA VAL A 268 15.75 0.58 1.73
C VAL A 268 15.37 0.92 3.16
N ALA A 269 16.12 0.36 4.10
CA ALA A 269 15.89 0.47 5.53
C ALA A 269 17.25 0.52 6.25
N ASN A 270 17.48 1.58 7.01
CA ASN A 270 18.71 1.77 7.80
C ASN A 270 18.38 1.94 9.29
N PRO A 271 17.94 0.87 9.97
CA PRO A 271 17.71 0.90 11.41
C PRO A 271 18.99 1.14 12.22
N GLU A 272 20.17 1.01 11.60
CA GLU A 272 21.47 1.33 12.21
C GLU A 272 21.64 2.80 12.58
N LEU A 273 20.83 3.69 12.00
CA LEU A 273 20.79 5.11 12.38
C LEU A 273 20.15 5.34 13.75
N PHE A 274 19.49 4.33 14.31
CA PHE A 274 18.86 4.40 15.63
C PHE A 274 19.75 3.76 16.69
N ASP A 275 20.14 4.54 17.70
CA ASP A 275 21.04 4.08 18.78
C ASP A 275 20.31 3.47 20.00
N GLY A 276 18.97 3.46 19.98
CA GLY A 276 18.12 3.04 21.10
C GLY A 276 17.30 4.18 21.70
N GLU A 277 17.76 5.42 21.54
CA GLU A 277 17.12 6.63 22.10
C GLU A 277 16.86 7.71 21.04
N SER A 278 17.76 7.87 20.08
CA SER A 278 17.77 8.92 19.08
C SER A 278 18.10 8.40 17.69
N TRP A 279 17.73 9.19 16.68
CA TRP A 279 18.13 8.92 15.31
C TRP A 279 19.28 9.83 14.91
N THR A 280 20.31 9.25 14.32
CA THR A 280 21.41 10.01 13.74
C THR A 280 21.04 10.46 12.33
N LEU A 281 21.19 11.76 12.04
CA LEU A 281 21.12 12.27 10.68
C LEU A 281 22.34 11.81 9.87
N PRO A 282 22.18 11.09 8.75
CA PRO A 282 23.30 10.61 7.95
C PRO A 282 24.21 11.75 7.46
N GLU A 283 25.51 11.50 7.43
CA GLU A 283 26.45 12.46 6.89
C GLU A 283 26.35 12.58 5.36
N ASN A 284 26.63 13.80 4.88
CA ASN A 284 26.73 14.12 3.47
C ASN A 284 25.46 13.80 2.65
N LEU A 285 24.28 14.08 3.21
CA LEU A 285 23.01 14.06 2.48
C LEU A 285 22.96 15.14 1.38
N GLU A 286 23.59 16.30 1.65
CA GLU A 286 23.69 17.42 0.71
C GLU A 286 24.47 17.08 -0.57
N ASN A 287 25.15 15.93 -0.64
CA ASN A 287 25.78 15.44 -1.87
C ASN A 287 24.79 15.34 -3.04
N MET A 288 23.51 15.10 -2.75
CA MET A 288 22.45 15.12 -3.74
C MET A 288 22.36 16.45 -4.51
N LEU A 289 22.82 17.54 -3.89
CA LEU A 289 22.77 18.91 -4.41
C LEU A 289 24.06 19.30 -5.16
N ILE A 290 25.11 18.47 -5.10
CA ILE A 290 26.41 18.72 -5.72
C ILE A 290 26.40 18.09 -7.12
N MET A 291 26.37 18.93 -8.16
CA MET A 291 26.25 18.47 -9.56
C MET A 291 27.57 17.99 -10.16
N ASP A 292 28.71 18.51 -9.70
CA ASP A 292 30.02 18.19 -10.29
C ASP A 292 30.59 16.85 -9.82
N ARG A 293 29.90 16.19 -8.89
CA ARG A 293 30.30 14.87 -8.36
C ARG A 293 29.83 13.77 -9.31
N ALA A 294 30.66 12.77 -9.61
CA ALA A 294 30.19 11.56 -10.27
C ALA A 294 29.32 10.72 -9.31
N VAL A 295 28.19 10.23 -9.80
CA VAL A 295 27.34 9.28 -9.06
C VAL A 295 27.99 7.90 -9.10
N ASN A 296 28.08 7.20 -7.97
CA ASN A 296 28.59 5.83 -7.93
C ASN A 296 27.42 4.81 -7.97
N PRO A 297 27.28 4.01 -9.04
CA PRO A 297 26.23 2.99 -9.11
C PRO A 297 26.29 1.92 -8.03
N GLU A 298 27.45 1.67 -7.42
CA GLU A 298 27.60 0.72 -6.31
C GLU A 298 26.87 1.18 -5.03
N ASN A 299 26.61 2.48 -4.92
CA ASN A 299 25.86 3.06 -3.82
C ASN A 299 24.34 3.08 -4.07
N TYR A 300 23.87 2.57 -5.21
CA TYR A 300 22.44 2.51 -5.47
C TYR A 300 21.77 1.49 -4.56
N PRO A 301 20.62 1.85 -3.99
CA PRO A 301 19.82 0.91 -3.24
C PRO A 301 19.19 -0.13 -4.21
N PRO A 302 18.74 -1.30 -3.72
CA PRO A 302 18.26 -2.39 -4.57
C PRO A 302 17.11 -1.98 -5.51
N LEU A 303 17.17 -2.37 -6.78
CA LEU A 303 16.17 -2.01 -7.79
C LEU A 303 15.55 -3.26 -8.43
N LEU A 304 14.22 -3.24 -8.52
CA LEU A 304 13.42 -4.16 -9.30
C LEU A 304 12.91 -3.45 -10.56
N SER A 305 13.35 -3.90 -11.72
CA SER A 305 12.95 -3.33 -13.01
C SER A 305 11.66 -3.94 -13.53
N CYS A 306 10.84 -3.14 -14.20
CA CYS A 306 9.73 -3.62 -15.01
C CYS A 306 10.28 -4.31 -16.26
N SER A 307 10.31 -5.64 -16.24
CA SER A 307 10.99 -6.48 -17.25
C SER A 307 10.10 -6.87 -18.43
N GLY A 308 8.85 -6.41 -18.45
CA GLY A 308 7.84 -6.71 -19.46
C GLY A 308 7.23 -8.10 -19.32
N THR A 309 6.18 -8.35 -20.10
CA THR A 309 5.33 -9.55 -20.02
C THR A 309 6.13 -10.85 -20.09
N LYS A 310 5.78 -11.80 -19.21
CA LYS A 310 6.31 -13.16 -19.12
C LYS A 310 5.14 -14.15 -19.28
N PRO A 311 4.81 -14.55 -20.53
CA PRO A 311 3.62 -15.37 -20.81
C PRO A 311 3.57 -16.72 -20.08
N GLU A 312 4.70 -17.19 -19.54
CA GLU A 312 4.78 -18.44 -18.77
C GLU A 312 4.21 -18.35 -17.34
N PHE A 313 3.93 -17.14 -16.84
CA PHE A 313 3.29 -16.93 -15.54
C PHE A 313 1.79 -16.80 -15.70
N SER A 314 1.03 -17.57 -14.92
CA SER A 314 -0.45 -17.63 -14.97
C SER A 314 -1.14 -16.70 -13.96
N LYS A 315 -2.48 -16.64 -13.99
CA LYS A 315 -3.29 -15.93 -12.97
C LYS A 315 -3.10 -16.50 -11.57
N GLU A 316 -2.93 -17.82 -11.45
CA GLU A 316 -2.60 -18.49 -10.19
C GLU A 316 -1.22 -18.08 -9.67
N ASP A 317 -0.24 -17.93 -10.57
CA ASP A 317 1.08 -17.45 -10.21
C ASP A 317 1.00 -15.99 -9.69
N LEU A 318 0.15 -15.14 -10.28
CA LEU A 318 -0.13 -13.80 -9.75
C LEU A 318 -0.75 -13.87 -8.34
N ALA A 319 -1.64 -14.83 -8.09
CA ALA A 319 -2.23 -15.01 -6.77
C ALA A 319 -1.17 -15.36 -5.71
N ILE A 320 -0.24 -16.26 -6.03
CA ILE A 320 0.93 -16.56 -5.19
C ILE A 320 1.79 -15.31 -4.97
N ALA A 321 2.06 -14.53 -6.02
CA ALA A 321 2.83 -13.29 -5.92
C ALA A 321 2.16 -12.27 -4.98
N GLN A 322 0.83 -12.14 -5.05
CA GLN A 322 0.05 -11.26 -4.17
C GLN A 322 0.25 -11.61 -2.69
N HIS A 323 0.29 -12.90 -2.35
CA HIS A 323 0.57 -13.35 -0.97
C HIS A 323 2.01 -13.03 -0.56
N LEU A 324 2.99 -13.20 -1.44
CA LEU A 324 4.39 -12.82 -1.19
C LEU A 324 4.58 -11.33 -0.94
N LYS A 325 3.74 -10.47 -1.53
CA LYS A 325 3.76 -9.02 -1.24
C LYS A 325 3.38 -8.73 0.21
N LEU A 326 2.51 -9.54 0.80
CA LEU A 326 2.02 -9.35 2.18
C LEU A 326 2.99 -9.88 3.23
N ASP A 327 3.46 -11.11 3.07
CA ASP A 327 4.47 -11.72 3.95
C ASP A 327 5.39 -12.64 3.14
N ALA A 328 6.57 -12.11 2.81
CA ALA A 328 7.61 -12.77 2.05
C ALA A 328 8.21 -14.01 2.73
N ARG A 329 8.07 -14.12 4.06
CA ARG A 329 8.64 -15.22 4.86
C ARG A 329 7.62 -16.34 5.12
N THR A 330 6.40 -16.23 4.58
CA THR A 330 5.37 -17.28 4.71
C THR A 330 5.83 -18.58 4.06
N SER A 331 5.65 -19.71 4.75
CA SER A 331 5.96 -21.02 4.18
C SER A 331 5.00 -21.38 3.03
N PRO A 332 5.46 -22.14 2.02
CA PRO A 332 4.60 -22.57 0.92
C PRO A 332 3.33 -23.32 1.36
N SER A 333 3.40 -24.08 2.46
CA SER A 333 2.25 -24.78 3.05
C SER A 333 1.19 -23.80 3.56
N LYS A 334 1.57 -22.84 4.41
CA LYS A 334 0.63 -21.84 4.96
C LYS A 334 0.02 -20.99 3.85
N MET A 335 0.81 -20.66 2.83
CA MET A 335 0.30 -19.92 1.68
C MET A 335 -0.70 -20.73 0.86
N SER A 336 -0.42 -22.01 0.61
CA SER A 336 -1.35 -22.95 -0.04
C SER A 336 -2.67 -23.04 0.73
N ASP A 337 -2.61 -23.21 2.06
CA ASP A 337 -3.81 -23.25 2.91
C ASP A 337 -4.65 -21.96 2.77
N SER A 338 -3.98 -20.80 2.83
CA SER A 338 -4.65 -19.50 2.68
C SER A 338 -5.24 -19.27 1.28
N LEU A 339 -4.56 -19.74 0.24
CA LEU A 339 -5.02 -19.66 -1.15
C LEU A 339 -6.25 -20.55 -1.35
N ASN A 340 -6.21 -21.79 -0.85
CA ASN A 340 -7.33 -22.73 -0.90
C ASN A 340 -8.57 -22.17 -0.18
N MET A 341 -8.40 -21.57 1.00
CA MET A 341 -9.47 -20.87 1.71
C MET A 341 -10.05 -19.69 0.92
N GLY A 342 -9.24 -19.04 0.09
CA GLY A 342 -9.67 -17.98 -0.83
C GLY A 342 -10.22 -18.48 -2.17
N GLY A 343 -10.46 -19.79 -2.33
CA GLY A 343 -10.99 -20.40 -3.54
C GLY A 343 -9.95 -20.75 -4.62
N TRP A 344 -8.65 -20.59 -4.33
CA TRP A 344 -7.56 -20.95 -5.25
C TRP A 344 -7.04 -22.33 -4.92
N ASN A 345 -7.45 -23.35 -5.67
CA ASN A 345 -7.02 -24.74 -5.47
C ASN A 345 -5.56 -24.94 -5.91
N ILE A 346 -4.60 -24.55 -5.07
CA ILE A 346 -3.17 -24.53 -5.37
C ILE A 346 -2.41 -25.26 -4.26
N ASP A 347 -1.65 -26.31 -4.63
CA ASP A 347 -0.83 -27.06 -3.68
C ASP A 347 0.50 -26.36 -3.32
N SER A 348 1.08 -26.78 -2.19
CA SER A 348 2.34 -26.22 -1.67
C SER A 348 3.58 -26.45 -2.57
N ARG A 349 3.60 -27.51 -3.39
CA ARG A 349 4.71 -27.79 -4.32
C ARG A 349 4.68 -26.79 -5.48
N LYS A 350 3.49 -26.51 -6.01
CA LYS A 350 3.27 -25.47 -7.00
C LYS A 350 3.68 -24.11 -6.44
N VAL A 351 3.23 -23.74 -5.24
CA VAL A 351 3.64 -22.50 -4.56
C VAL A 351 5.17 -22.37 -4.50
N SER A 352 5.85 -23.40 -3.99
CA SER A 352 7.32 -23.41 -3.88
C SER A 352 8.02 -23.26 -5.25
N SER A 353 7.54 -23.99 -6.26
CA SER A 353 8.06 -23.90 -7.64
C SER A 353 7.91 -22.50 -8.23
N VAL A 354 6.75 -21.87 -8.02
CA VAL A 354 6.45 -20.52 -8.50
C VAL A 354 7.34 -19.47 -7.83
N ILE A 355 7.48 -19.53 -6.50
CA ILE A 355 8.39 -18.65 -5.75
C ILE A 355 9.81 -18.74 -6.32
N ARG A 356 10.31 -19.97 -6.51
CA ARG A 356 11.66 -20.19 -7.07
C ARG A 356 11.79 -19.61 -8.47
N ARG A 357 10.78 -19.81 -9.35
CA ARG A 357 10.78 -19.23 -10.70
C ARG A 357 10.81 -17.70 -10.66
N MET A 358 10.04 -17.06 -9.78
CA MET A 358 10.03 -15.59 -9.63
C MET A 358 11.38 -15.06 -9.18
N GLN A 359 12.03 -15.73 -8.22
CA GLN A 359 13.38 -15.38 -7.76
C GLN A 359 14.40 -15.52 -8.89
N GLN A 360 14.40 -16.65 -9.60
CA GLN A 360 15.32 -16.90 -10.72
C GLN A 360 15.16 -15.90 -11.88
N ARG A 361 13.95 -15.35 -12.04
CA ARG A 361 13.63 -14.35 -13.06
C ARG A 361 13.76 -12.91 -12.58
N ASN A 362 14.20 -12.69 -11.33
CA ASN A 362 14.29 -11.38 -10.69
C ASN A 362 12.96 -10.59 -10.76
N LEU A 363 11.84 -11.27 -10.49
CA LEU A 363 10.50 -10.65 -10.52
C LEU A 363 10.03 -10.17 -9.14
N ILE A 364 10.76 -10.52 -8.09
CA ILE A 364 10.47 -10.10 -6.72
C ILE A 364 11.71 -9.53 -6.05
N LEU A 365 11.50 -8.52 -5.20
CA LEU A 365 12.56 -7.91 -4.40
C LEU A 365 12.06 -7.78 -2.96
N PRO A 366 12.63 -8.55 -2.00
CA PRO A 366 12.22 -8.49 -0.61
C PRO A 366 12.72 -7.21 0.05
N TYR A 367 11.93 -6.69 0.99
CA TYR A 367 12.28 -5.52 1.81
C TYR A 367 11.57 -5.61 3.16
N ILE A 368 12.00 -4.78 4.10
CA ILE A 368 11.37 -4.69 5.43
C ILE A 368 10.57 -3.40 5.59
N ILE A 369 9.50 -3.49 6.37
CA ILE A 369 8.73 -2.36 6.90
C ILE A 369 8.75 -2.51 8.41
N PHE A 370 8.97 -1.42 9.13
CA PHE A 370 8.99 -1.42 10.59
C PHE A 370 8.67 -0.02 11.12
N THR A 371 8.40 0.06 12.41
CA THR A 371 8.22 1.29 13.16
C THR A 371 9.12 1.26 14.39
N LEU A 372 9.76 2.38 14.69
CA LEU A 372 10.63 2.55 15.86
C LEU A 372 10.26 3.87 16.55
N PRO A 373 10.67 4.06 17.81
CA PRO A 373 10.50 5.35 18.50
C PRO A 373 10.97 6.52 17.63
N LYS A 374 10.24 7.64 17.71
CA LYS A 374 10.49 8.89 16.97
C LYS A 374 10.47 8.81 15.44
N LEU A 375 10.33 7.65 14.81
CA LEU A 375 10.19 7.50 13.35
C LEU A 375 8.73 7.77 12.92
N SER A 376 8.29 9.02 13.06
CA SER A 376 6.87 9.40 12.99
C SER A 376 6.47 10.24 11.79
N SER A 377 7.43 10.85 11.08
CA SER A 377 7.12 11.77 9.99
C SER A 377 7.16 11.04 8.65
N ASN A 378 6.05 11.04 7.91
CA ASN A 378 5.94 10.36 6.62
C ASN A 378 5.79 11.39 5.50
N PHE A 379 6.64 11.29 4.48
CA PHE A 379 6.59 12.13 3.30
C PHE A 379 6.48 11.29 2.04
N CYS A 380 5.72 11.79 1.07
CA CYS A 380 5.84 11.41 -0.32
C CYS A 380 6.38 12.63 -1.08
N PHE A 381 7.39 12.45 -1.91
CA PHE A 381 7.91 13.48 -2.81
C PHE A 381 7.73 13.02 -4.24
N GLU A 382 6.99 13.78 -5.03
CA GLU A 382 7.06 13.71 -6.48
C GLU A 382 8.22 14.59 -6.95
N ILE A 383 9.20 14.01 -7.62
CA ILE A 383 10.35 14.75 -8.16
C ILE A 383 10.42 14.50 -9.66
N THR A 384 10.13 15.53 -10.45
CA THR A 384 10.28 15.48 -11.90
C THR A 384 11.64 16.03 -12.27
N CYS A 385 12.42 15.24 -13.01
CA CYS A 385 13.82 15.56 -13.27
C CYS A 385 14.42 14.75 -14.42
N ASN A 386 15.59 15.18 -14.90
CA ASN A 386 16.38 14.40 -15.83
C ASN A 386 17.03 13.16 -15.17
N ASN A 387 17.65 12.31 -16.00
CA ASN A 387 18.26 11.07 -15.54
C ASN A 387 19.45 11.28 -14.57
N ASP A 388 20.27 12.31 -14.78
CA ASP A 388 21.43 12.57 -13.91
C ASP A 388 20.99 12.90 -12.48
N CYS A 389 20.05 13.84 -12.33
CA CYS A 389 19.45 14.18 -11.05
C CYS A 389 18.76 12.97 -10.41
N ARG A 390 18.02 12.18 -11.20
CA ARG A 390 17.33 10.97 -10.72
C ARG A 390 18.30 9.99 -10.04
N TYR A 391 19.47 9.77 -10.63
CA TYR A 391 20.47 8.87 -10.06
C TYR A 391 21.18 9.43 -8.82
N ARG A 392 21.38 10.76 -8.74
CA ARG A 392 21.89 11.41 -7.52
C ARG A 392 20.93 11.27 -6.34
N ILE A 393 19.64 11.47 -6.60
CA ILE A 393 18.59 11.29 -5.60
C ILE A 393 18.60 9.83 -5.13
N LEU A 394 18.66 8.89 -6.08
CA LEU A 394 18.68 7.47 -5.81
C LEU A 394 19.87 7.03 -4.93
N GLU A 395 21.07 7.52 -5.20
CA GLU A 395 22.25 7.30 -4.35
C GLU A 395 22.06 7.85 -2.93
N THR A 396 21.38 9.00 -2.80
CA THR A 396 21.21 9.67 -1.51
C THR A 396 20.17 8.98 -0.63
N ILE A 397 19.03 8.58 -1.21
CA ILE A 397 17.95 7.92 -0.46
C ILE A 397 18.37 6.55 0.10
N ALA A 398 19.43 5.94 -0.44
CA ALA A 398 20.04 4.72 0.13
C ALA A 398 20.46 4.89 1.59
N LYS A 399 20.69 6.12 2.04
CA LYS A 399 21.09 6.46 3.41
C LYS A 399 19.92 6.74 4.36
N PHE A 400 18.69 6.72 3.87
CA PHE A 400 17.55 7.16 4.69
C PHE A 400 17.14 6.09 5.71
N PRO A 401 16.58 6.48 6.87
CA PRO A 401 16.03 5.57 7.87
C PRO A 401 15.11 4.52 7.27
N TRP A 402 14.19 4.96 6.42
CA TRP A 402 13.42 4.11 5.54
C TRP A 402 12.97 4.89 4.31
N ALA A 403 13.08 4.29 3.14
CA ALA A 403 12.53 4.84 1.91
C ALA A 403 12.03 3.73 0.99
N MET A 404 10.88 3.95 0.36
CA MET A 404 10.40 3.23 -0.80
C MET A 404 10.38 4.20 -1.97
N TYR A 405 10.85 3.77 -3.13
CA TYR A 405 11.00 4.65 -4.28
C TYR A 405 10.58 3.97 -5.57
N TYR A 406 10.18 4.82 -6.50
CA TYR A 406 9.66 4.45 -7.80
C TYR A 406 10.33 5.34 -8.84
N LEU A 407 11.05 4.71 -9.77
CA LEU A 407 11.62 5.40 -10.92
C LEU A 407 10.60 5.38 -12.05
N SER A 408 10.34 6.56 -12.57
CA SER A 408 9.40 6.79 -13.66
C SER A 408 10.11 7.33 -14.89
N ASP A 409 9.37 7.36 -15.99
CA ASP A 409 9.73 8.05 -17.22
C ASP A 409 9.94 9.57 -17.05
N ARG A 410 9.42 10.17 -15.98
CA ARG A 410 9.51 11.62 -15.70
C ARG A 410 10.45 12.02 -14.57
N GLY A 411 10.95 11.06 -13.79
CA GLY A 411 11.74 11.33 -12.59
C GLY A 411 11.62 10.23 -11.54
N ILE A 412 11.53 10.60 -10.27
CA ILE A 412 11.49 9.70 -9.12
C ILE A 412 10.39 10.10 -8.14
N ILE A 413 9.68 9.11 -7.60
CA ILE A 413 8.77 9.29 -6.47
C ILE A 413 9.41 8.63 -5.26
N VAL A 414 9.44 9.32 -4.12
CA VAL A 414 10.05 8.83 -2.88
C VAL A 414 9.03 8.90 -1.75
N TRP A 415 8.63 7.75 -1.22
CA TRP A 415 7.94 7.63 0.07
C TRP A 415 8.98 7.36 1.15
N THR A 416 9.02 8.16 2.20
CA THR A 416 10.00 8.01 3.27
C THR A 416 9.38 8.22 4.64
N MET A 417 9.89 7.46 5.60
CA MET A 417 9.64 7.68 7.03
C MET A 417 10.92 8.24 7.62
N VAL A 418 10.81 9.38 8.29
CA VAL A 418 11.94 10.08 8.90
C VAL A 418 11.68 10.39 10.37
N PRO A 419 12.73 10.55 11.18
CA PRO A 419 12.61 10.93 12.58
C PRO A 419 11.94 12.29 12.71
N GLY A 420 11.00 12.42 13.65
CA GLY A 420 10.31 13.69 13.89
C GLY A 420 11.26 14.84 14.23
N GLU A 421 12.37 14.55 14.91
CA GLU A 421 13.42 15.52 15.25
C GLU A 421 14.19 16.05 14.02
N HIS A 422 14.23 15.28 12.92
CA HIS A 422 14.91 15.62 11.67
C HIS A 422 13.96 15.93 10.51
N GLN A 423 12.65 16.03 10.76
CA GLN A 423 11.66 16.19 9.70
C GLN A 423 11.90 17.43 8.82
N VAL A 424 12.38 18.51 9.43
CA VAL A 424 12.67 19.78 8.73
C VAL A 424 13.91 19.61 7.86
N ASP A 425 14.95 18.92 8.35
CA ASP A 425 16.19 18.68 7.62
C ASP A 425 15.92 17.90 6.32
N TYR A 426 15.17 16.80 6.41
CA TYR A 426 14.80 15.99 5.24
C TYR A 426 13.88 16.76 4.28
N TYR A 427 12.92 17.51 4.80
CA TYR A 427 12.04 18.33 3.96
C TYR A 427 12.83 19.39 3.19
N GLN A 428 13.69 20.14 3.88
CA GLN A 428 14.51 21.19 3.27
C GLN A 428 15.51 20.63 2.25
N LEU A 429 16.08 19.45 2.52
CA LEU A 429 16.97 18.76 1.59
C LEU A 429 16.30 18.52 0.23
N PHE A 430 15.06 18.01 0.21
CA PHE A 430 14.34 17.82 -1.05
C PHE A 430 13.90 19.15 -1.65
N ARG A 431 13.43 20.11 -0.86
CA ARG A 431 13.05 21.43 -1.40
C ARG A 431 14.24 22.16 -2.05
N ALA A 432 15.45 21.97 -1.54
CA ALA A 432 16.66 22.55 -2.10
C ALA A 432 17.00 22.02 -3.52
N LEU A 433 16.43 20.87 -3.93
CA LEU A 433 16.57 20.37 -5.30
C LEU A 433 15.92 21.29 -6.33
N GLU A 434 14.87 22.04 -5.98
CA GLU A 434 14.18 22.94 -6.93
C GLU A 434 15.11 24.01 -7.52
N GLN A 435 16.19 24.34 -6.80
CA GLN A 435 17.18 25.32 -7.22
C GLN A 435 18.25 24.73 -8.15
N ARG A 436 18.19 23.42 -8.45
CA ARG A 436 19.24 22.70 -9.17
C ARG A 436 18.91 22.52 -10.66
N PRO A 437 19.90 22.71 -11.55
CA PRO A 437 19.73 22.40 -12.97
C PRO A 437 19.34 20.94 -13.19
N GLY A 438 18.32 20.69 -14.01
CA GLY A 438 17.84 19.34 -14.32
C GLY A 438 16.71 18.83 -13.42
N ILE A 439 16.34 19.59 -12.39
CA ILE A 439 15.10 19.41 -11.62
C ILE A 439 14.02 20.30 -12.26
N ASN A 440 12.85 19.71 -12.52
CA ASN A 440 11.70 20.43 -13.07
C ASN A 440 10.75 20.88 -11.95
N ALA A 441 10.44 19.98 -11.00
CA ALA A 441 9.61 20.28 -9.84
C ALA A 441 9.86 19.28 -8.70
N VAL A 442 9.59 19.73 -7.47
CA VAL A 442 9.58 18.90 -6.26
C VAL A 442 8.31 19.17 -5.48
N HIS A 443 7.38 18.23 -5.50
CA HIS A 443 6.09 18.37 -4.80
C HIS A 443 6.06 17.47 -3.56
N PRO A 444 6.17 18.06 -2.35
CA PRO A 444 6.03 17.31 -1.11
C PRO A 444 4.56 17.07 -0.79
N ILE A 445 4.26 15.87 -0.31
CA ILE A 445 2.95 15.43 0.17
C ILE A 445 3.18 14.82 1.55
N MET A 446 2.74 15.54 2.59
CA MET A 446 2.87 15.07 3.97
C MET A 446 1.77 14.06 4.26
N THR A 447 2.13 12.88 4.77
CA THR A 447 1.17 11.81 5.04
C THR A 447 1.19 11.45 6.53
N ILE A 448 0.02 11.16 7.11
CA ILE A 448 -0.08 10.76 8.53
C ILE A 448 0.36 9.29 8.70
N SER A 449 0.07 8.47 7.69
CA SER A 449 0.49 7.07 7.57
C SER A 449 0.37 6.66 6.10
N PRO A 450 1.22 5.76 5.59
CA PRO A 450 0.99 5.10 4.32
C PRO A 450 -0.40 4.45 4.35
N LYS A 451 -1.29 4.82 3.42
CA LYS A 451 -2.54 4.07 3.20
C LYS A 451 -2.23 2.83 2.38
N GLY A 452 -2.97 1.75 2.63
CA GLY A 452 -2.89 0.54 1.81
C GLY A 452 -3.31 0.80 0.36
N SER A 453 -3.21 -0.23 -0.48
CA SER A 453 -3.77 -0.25 -1.83
C SER A 453 -4.63 -1.50 -2.03
N ARG A 454 -5.59 -1.43 -2.97
CA ARG A 454 -6.37 -2.59 -3.39
C ARG A 454 -5.42 -3.69 -3.91
N SER A 455 -5.74 -4.93 -3.57
CA SER A 455 -4.97 -6.09 -4.02
C SER A 455 -5.07 -6.23 -5.56
N LEU A 456 -4.03 -6.75 -6.21
CA LEU A 456 -4.04 -6.92 -7.68
C LEU A 456 -5.16 -7.89 -8.09
N ILE A 457 -5.35 -8.97 -7.32
CA ILE A 457 -6.44 -9.93 -7.55
C ILE A 457 -7.81 -9.25 -7.46
N ASN A 458 -8.01 -8.31 -6.53
CA ASN A 458 -9.29 -7.60 -6.40
C ASN A 458 -9.53 -6.67 -7.59
N VAL A 459 -8.49 -6.00 -8.09
CA VAL A 459 -8.58 -5.15 -9.29
C VAL A 459 -8.91 -5.98 -10.53
N LEU A 460 -8.47 -7.24 -10.58
CA LEU A 460 -8.55 -8.12 -11.75
C LEU A 460 -9.58 -9.26 -11.57
N LYS A 461 -10.50 -9.16 -10.59
CA LYS A 461 -11.37 -10.28 -10.16
C LYS A 461 -12.20 -10.85 -11.32
N ASN A 462 -12.72 -9.99 -12.18
CA ASN A 462 -13.71 -10.32 -13.21
C ASN A 462 -13.13 -10.48 -14.63
N ILE A 463 -11.81 -10.51 -14.77
CA ILE A 463 -11.16 -10.67 -16.08
C ILE A 463 -10.36 -11.98 -16.13
N SER A 464 -10.44 -12.68 -17.26
CA SER A 464 -9.62 -13.87 -17.51
C SER A 464 -8.22 -13.44 -17.96
N TYR A 465 -7.27 -14.37 -17.83
CA TYR A 465 -5.88 -14.15 -18.22
C TYR A 465 -5.32 -15.39 -18.87
N GLU A 466 -4.94 -15.26 -20.13
CA GLU A 466 -4.45 -16.36 -20.96
C GLU A 466 -3.23 -15.89 -21.74
N SER A 467 -2.16 -16.69 -21.69
CA SER A 467 -0.96 -16.50 -22.51
C SER A 467 -0.36 -15.08 -22.45
N GLY A 468 -0.37 -14.44 -21.28
CA GLY A 468 0.18 -13.08 -21.13
C GLY A 468 -0.80 -11.94 -21.39
N VAL A 469 -2.09 -12.22 -21.62
CA VAL A 469 -3.08 -11.20 -22.00
C VAL A 469 -4.31 -11.30 -21.11
N TRP A 470 -4.80 -10.15 -20.63
CA TRP A 470 -6.04 -10.03 -19.88
C TRP A 470 -7.24 -9.84 -20.82
N SER A 471 -8.38 -10.48 -20.55
CA SER A 471 -9.61 -10.24 -21.30
C SER A 471 -10.24 -8.92 -20.86
N LEU A 472 -10.12 -7.87 -21.67
CA LEU A 472 -10.58 -6.52 -21.32
C LEU A 472 -11.34 -5.89 -22.48
N GLU A 473 -12.50 -5.30 -22.20
CA GLU A 473 -13.18 -4.37 -23.09
C GLU A 473 -12.51 -2.99 -23.01
N PRO A 474 -12.03 -2.42 -24.12
CA PRO A 474 -11.27 -1.16 -24.10
C PRO A 474 -11.99 0.00 -23.42
N ASP A 475 -13.31 0.12 -23.61
CA ASP A 475 -14.11 1.27 -23.16
C ASP A 475 -14.06 1.44 -21.63
N ILE A 476 -13.92 0.35 -20.87
CA ILE A 476 -13.78 0.37 -19.40
C ILE A 476 -12.53 1.17 -18.96
N LEU A 477 -11.54 1.37 -19.84
CA LEU A 477 -10.34 2.16 -19.56
C LEU A 477 -10.52 3.66 -19.77
N ASP A 478 -11.62 4.12 -20.35
CA ASP A 478 -11.91 5.55 -20.43
C ASP A 478 -12.34 6.05 -19.04
N ILE A 479 -11.43 6.71 -18.34
CA ILE A 479 -11.69 7.22 -17.00
C ILE A 479 -12.74 8.33 -16.99
N THR A 480 -12.97 9.01 -18.12
CA THR A 480 -13.88 10.16 -18.17
C THR A 480 -15.34 9.76 -17.93
N GLU A 481 -15.72 8.53 -18.25
CA GLU A 481 -17.08 8.00 -18.02
C GLU A 481 -17.45 7.88 -16.54
N TYR A 482 -16.46 7.91 -15.65
CA TYR A 482 -16.65 7.72 -14.21
C TYR A 482 -16.74 9.05 -13.44
N PHE A 483 -16.58 10.18 -14.13
CA PHE A 483 -16.60 11.49 -13.52
C PHE A 483 -17.80 12.29 -14.03
N GLU A 484 -18.66 12.72 -13.12
CA GLU A 484 -19.76 13.65 -13.41
C GLU A 484 -19.20 15.08 -13.47
N ILE A 485 -18.69 15.48 -14.64
CA ILE A 485 -18.07 16.80 -14.89
C ILE A 485 -18.94 17.65 -15.81
#